data_AF-A0A3M8S8P7-F1
#
_entry.id   AF-A0A3M8S8P7-F1
#
_cell.length_a   1.000
_cell.length_b   1.000
_cell.length_c   1.000
_cell.angle_alpha   90.00
_cell.angle_beta   90.00
_cell.angle_gamma   90.00
#
_symmetry.space_group_name_H-M   'P 1'
#
loop_
_entity.id
_entity.type
_entity.pdbx_description
1 polymer ?
#
loop_
_entity_poly.entity_id
_entity_poly.type
_entity_poly.pdbx_seq_one_letter_code
_entity_poly.pdbx_strand_id
1 'polypeptide(L)'
;DARAALPAVAPLGAAAELRYLETGRDLFFYDREAGKGFFHGTADLVAAFGGLDPWLEQSRVFLTQRGTFRAAVGFFAQAASLRQTLGVEAELVWFDLGARWLAQHVDSAAAYFRLPVLTLFGSEGVAGLQALMAPAEALLQGRLGLGTYLQGALRVRALCGLEGVAEWARRGADVLAAGRVRGEAWFRLESDEARSFLLEILPGFRLGVHKRLFLLLLQAWTGLHPPLEDGEWSAEGGRAFVETDGRSLFVPAVMPDGEEALLAVYHTGAHLAFGSYEEGAIHALFRELGMAHPPLDAEQRVTWRPLFAQFGQDLLRFQMIFDLCEDLRVDACLDREMPGYVARLLRLAQQRGRPAGEAGSYYDAALGMLTQYRAGTLPDDLAALAHPHSSIVDSFRVALARYGETDLPSLDLADRAHAYLPGRSPNAARPVYPTRRHLPRDEMELDGDGG
;
A
#
# COMPACT_ATOMS: atom_id res chain seq x y z
N ASP A 1 19.23 23.04 -33.42
CA ASP A 1 17.85 22.91 -32.91
C ASP A 1 16.80 23.31 -33.93
N ALA A 2 16.58 24.60 -34.23
CA ALA A 2 15.55 25.02 -35.20
C ALA A 2 15.59 24.26 -36.55
N ARG A 3 16.76 24.16 -37.20
CA ARG A 3 16.91 23.40 -38.47
C ARG A 3 16.52 21.93 -38.37
N ALA A 4 16.70 21.30 -37.21
CA ALA A 4 16.34 19.91 -36.99
C ALA A 4 14.82 19.73 -36.79
N ALA A 5 14.14 20.77 -36.30
CA ALA A 5 12.70 20.76 -36.05
C ALA A 5 11.86 21.20 -37.27
N LEU A 6 12.43 22.01 -38.18
CA LEU A 6 11.77 22.51 -39.39
C LEU A 6 11.09 21.43 -40.26
N PRO A 7 11.65 20.22 -40.44
CA PRO A 7 10.98 19.18 -41.23
C PRO A 7 9.56 18.81 -40.74
N ALA A 8 9.28 18.97 -39.44
CA ALA A 8 7.94 18.74 -38.88
C ALA A 8 6.95 19.88 -39.19
N VAL A 9 7.45 21.10 -39.41
CA VAL A 9 6.62 22.30 -39.57
C VAL A 9 6.47 22.71 -41.03
N ALA A 10 7.49 22.53 -41.87
CA ALA A 10 7.49 22.94 -43.27
C ALA A 10 6.28 22.44 -44.08
N PRO A 11 5.76 21.20 -43.88
CA PRO A 11 4.54 20.74 -44.57
C PRO A 11 3.28 21.55 -44.25
N LEU A 12 3.27 22.32 -43.15
CA LEU A 12 2.15 23.18 -42.75
C LEU A 12 2.12 24.53 -43.50
N GLY A 13 3.14 24.82 -44.31
CA GLY A 13 3.23 26.00 -45.19
C GLY A 13 4.09 27.14 -44.63
N ALA A 14 4.54 28.03 -45.53
CA ALA A 14 5.50 29.09 -45.22
C ALA A 14 5.03 30.07 -44.13
N ALA A 15 3.72 30.36 -44.06
CA ALA A 15 3.16 31.22 -43.01
C ALA A 15 3.23 30.57 -41.62
N ALA A 16 3.03 29.25 -41.54
CA ALA A 16 3.15 28.49 -40.30
C ALA A 16 4.63 28.41 -39.88
N GLU A 17 5.54 28.16 -40.83
CA GLU A 17 6.98 28.15 -40.58
C GLU A 17 7.50 29.49 -40.03
N LEU A 18 7.04 30.61 -40.60
CA LEU A 18 7.39 31.95 -40.10
C LEU A 18 6.89 32.15 -38.65
N ARG A 19 5.60 31.91 -38.37
CA ARG A 19 5.03 32.02 -37.01
C ARG A 19 5.80 31.17 -36.01
N TYR A 20 6.16 29.95 -36.40
CA TYR A 20 6.93 29.02 -35.58
C TYR A 20 8.34 29.53 -35.25
N LEU A 21 9.08 29.99 -36.27
CA LEU A 21 10.43 30.51 -36.11
C LEU A 21 10.45 31.80 -35.28
N GLU A 22 9.45 32.68 -35.47
CA GLU A 22 9.30 33.90 -34.67
C GLU A 22 9.05 33.58 -33.20
N THR A 23 8.10 32.68 -32.89
CA THR A 23 7.85 32.25 -31.51
C THR A 23 9.07 31.57 -30.89
N GLY A 24 9.74 30.67 -31.62
CA GLY A 24 10.94 29.99 -31.13
C GLY A 24 12.12 30.95 -30.90
N ARG A 25 12.29 31.94 -31.77
CA ARG A 25 13.26 33.03 -31.61
C ARG A 25 12.97 33.83 -30.35
N ASP A 26 11.72 34.24 -30.16
CA ASP A 26 11.32 35.07 -29.03
C ASP A 26 11.49 34.31 -27.71
N LEU A 27 11.10 33.03 -27.66
CA LEU A 27 11.36 32.15 -26.52
C LEU A 27 12.86 32.01 -26.24
N PHE A 28 13.70 31.78 -27.25
CA PHE A 28 15.13 31.59 -27.06
C PHE A 28 15.85 32.85 -26.55
N PHE A 29 15.47 34.03 -27.06
CA PHE A 29 16.03 35.30 -26.57
C PHE A 29 15.50 35.67 -25.20
N TYR A 30 14.27 35.27 -24.87
CA TYR A 30 13.71 35.47 -23.56
C TYR A 30 14.34 34.54 -22.51
N ASP A 31 14.44 33.25 -22.83
CA ASP A 31 15.18 32.24 -22.09
C ASP A 31 15.70 31.11 -22.99
N ARG A 32 17.01 30.90 -22.95
CA ARG A 32 17.70 29.95 -23.82
C ARG A 32 17.17 28.52 -23.66
N GLU A 33 16.88 28.07 -22.45
CA GLU A 33 16.44 26.70 -22.18
C GLU A 33 14.98 26.50 -22.59
N ALA A 34 14.13 27.52 -22.40
CA ALA A 34 12.76 27.50 -22.93
C ALA A 34 12.76 27.37 -24.47
N GLY A 35 13.60 28.15 -25.16
CA GLY A 35 13.72 28.07 -26.61
C GLY A 35 14.24 26.71 -27.10
N LYS A 36 15.23 26.11 -26.43
CA LYS A 36 15.69 24.75 -26.75
C LYS A 36 14.57 23.72 -26.56
N GLY A 37 13.88 23.76 -25.42
CA GLY A 37 12.75 22.86 -25.14
C GLY A 37 11.66 22.93 -26.20
N PHE A 38 11.32 24.15 -26.65
CA PHE A 38 10.39 24.39 -27.75
C PHE A 38 10.83 23.69 -29.05
N PHE A 39 12.09 23.87 -29.46
CA PHE A 39 12.62 23.25 -30.68
C PHE A 39 12.72 21.72 -30.57
N HIS A 40 13.13 21.19 -29.42
CA HIS A 40 13.27 19.75 -29.20
C HIS A 40 11.91 19.03 -29.15
N GLY A 41 10.88 19.63 -28.55
CA GLY A 41 9.54 19.04 -28.48
C GLY A 41 8.68 19.22 -29.74
N THR A 42 9.14 20.00 -30.74
CA THR A 42 8.31 20.42 -31.88
C THR A 42 7.71 19.24 -32.66
N ALA A 43 8.49 18.20 -32.97
CA ALA A 43 8.00 17.09 -33.78
C ALA A 43 6.83 16.36 -33.10
N ASP A 44 6.98 16.08 -31.80
CA ASP A 44 5.96 15.41 -31.00
C ASP A 44 4.72 16.28 -30.82
N LEU A 45 4.90 17.59 -30.61
CA LEU A 45 3.81 18.55 -30.47
C LEU A 45 3.02 18.69 -31.79
N VAL A 46 3.69 18.83 -32.93
CA VAL A 46 3.00 18.90 -34.23
C VAL A 46 2.21 17.62 -34.49
N ALA A 47 2.79 16.45 -34.22
CA ALA A 47 2.13 15.17 -34.39
C ALA A 47 0.91 15.02 -33.45
N ALA A 48 1.04 15.36 -32.17
CA ALA A 48 -0.03 15.22 -31.18
C ALA A 48 -1.17 16.25 -31.34
N PHE A 49 -0.85 17.46 -31.79
CA PHE A 49 -1.82 18.55 -31.93
C PHE A 49 -2.40 18.66 -33.36
N GLY A 50 -1.81 17.98 -34.34
CA GLY A 50 -2.25 18.01 -35.74
C GLY A 50 -1.90 19.32 -36.46
N GLY A 51 -0.98 20.12 -35.91
CA GLY A 51 -0.62 21.45 -36.41
C GLY A 51 0.17 22.26 -35.38
N LEU A 52 0.26 23.58 -35.61
CA LEU A 52 0.92 24.50 -34.67
C LEU A 52 0.01 24.97 -33.54
N ASP A 53 -1.29 25.08 -33.81
CA ASP A 53 -2.25 25.59 -32.84
C ASP A 53 -3.00 24.43 -32.16
N PRO A 54 -3.36 24.53 -30.86
CA PRO A 54 -3.16 25.68 -29.95
C PRO A 54 -1.77 25.82 -29.29
N TRP A 55 -0.88 24.82 -29.38
CA TRP A 55 0.34 24.78 -28.55
C TRP A 55 1.32 25.94 -28.81
N LEU A 56 1.31 26.51 -30.03
CA LEU A 56 2.09 27.71 -30.34
C LEU A 56 1.62 28.93 -29.55
N GLU A 57 0.30 29.10 -29.39
CA GLU A 57 -0.27 30.19 -28.58
C GLU A 57 -0.01 29.96 -27.08
N GLN A 58 -0.15 28.71 -26.63
CA GLN A 58 0.19 28.30 -25.27
C GLN A 58 1.67 28.60 -24.94
N SER A 59 2.56 28.37 -25.91
CA SER A 59 4.00 28.65 -25.76
C SER A 59 4.28 30.14 -25.49
N ARG A 60 3.50 31.05 -26.08
CA ARG A 60 3.69 32.50 -25.89
C ARG A 60 3.34 32.95 -24.47
N VAL A 61 2.52 32.20 -23.74
CA VAL A 61 2.20 32.51 -22.33
C VAL A 61 3.45 32.52 -21.45
N PHE A 62 4.48 31.73 -21.78
CA PHE A 62 5.74 31.72 -21.03
C PHE A 62 6.59 32.99 -21.23
N LEU A 63 6.28 33.85 -22.19
CA LEU A 63 6.96 35.13 -22.40
C LEU A 63 6.44 36.26 -21.48
N THR A 64 5.39 36.00 -20.70
CA THR A 64 4.68 37.03 -19.94
C THR A 64 5.40 37.43 -18.63
N GLN A 65 6.23 36.56 -18.07
CA GLN A 65 6.93 36.80 -16.79
C GLN A 65 8.37 36.29 -16.83
N ARG A 66 9.27 36.85 -16.02
CA ARG A 66 10.68 36.41 -15.98
C ARG A 66 10.80 35.08 -15.21
N GLY A 67 11.73 34.22 -15.62
CA GLY A 67 12.02 32.96 -14.91
C GLY A 67 11.08 31.79 -15.23
N THR A 68 10.24 31.91 -16.24
CA THR A 68 9.23 30.92 -16.66
C THR A 68 9.81 29.67 -17.31
N PHE A 69 11.12 29.64 -17.58
CA PHE A 69 11.76 28.59 -18.36
C PHE A 69 11.57 27.19 -17.80
N ARG A 70 11.58 27.03 -16.47
CA ARG A 70 11.36 25.72 -15.83
C ARG A 70 9.94 25.21 -16.07
N ALA A 71 8.96 26.12 -16.11
CA ALA A 71 7.58 25.80 -16.46
C ALA A 71 7.47 25.47 -17.97
N ALA A 72 8.09 26.27 -18.83
CA ALA A 72 8.09 26.06 -20.28
C ALA A 72 8.71 24.70 -20.67
N VAL A 73 9.89 24.37 -20.11
CA VAL A 73 10.55 23.07 -20.34
C VAL A 73 9.67 21.93 -19.85
N GLY A 74 9.04 22.06 -18.69
CA GLY A 74 8.08 21.06 -18.18
C GLY A 74 6.86 20.88 -19.10
N PHE A 75 6.33 21.97 -19.65
CA PHE A 75 5.25 21.93 -20.62
C PHE A 75 5.65 21.19 -21.91
N PHE A 76 6.75 21.58 -22.53
CA PHE A 76 7.22 20.98 -23.79
C PHE A 76 7.57 19.50 -23.65
N ALA A 77 8.04 19.08 -22.48
CA ALA A 77 8.37 17.69 -22.22
C ALA A 77 7.14 16.77 -22.11
N GLN A 78 5.94 17.31 -21.84
CA GLN A 78 4.79 16.49 -21.45
C GLN A 78 3.53 16.71 -22.30
N ALA A 79 3.34 17.89 -22.89
CA ALA A 79 2.07 18.26 -23.53
C ALA A 79 1.65 17.32 -24.68
N ALA A 80 2.60 16.85 -25.49
CA ALA A 80 2.33 15.90 -26.58
C ALA A 80 1.83 14.55 -26.03
N SER A 81 2.55 13.96 -25.07
CA SER A 81 2.18 12.70 -24.43
C SER A 81 0.84 12.81 -23.69
N LEU A 82 0.61 13.93 -22.99
CA LEU A 82 -0.65 14.22 -22.31
C LEU A 82 -1.83 14.16 -23.29
N ARG A 83 -1.74 14.92 -24.39
CA ARG A 83 -2.81 15.00 -25.38
C ARG A 83 -3.08 13.66 -26.05
N GLN A 84 -2.04 12.87 -26.32
CA GLN A 84 -2.17 11.52 -26.87
C GLN A 84 -2.81 10.54 -25.88
N THR A 85 -2.52 10.67 -24.58
CA THR A 85 -2.96 9.71 -23.55
C THR A 85 -4.34 10.04 -23.00
N LEU A 86 -4.61 11.32 -22.71
CA LEU A 86 -5.82 11.78 -22.01
C LEU A 86 -6.71 12.69 -22.86
N GLY A 87 -6.28 13.03 -24.08
CA GLY A 87 -7.08 13.80 -25.03
C GLY A 87 -6.96 15.33 -24.88
N VAL A 88 -7.71 16.02 -25.75
CA VAL A 88 -7.69 17.47 -25.92
C VAL A 88 -8.17 18.21 -24.67
N GLU A 89 -9.27 17.76 -24.08
CA GLU A 89 -9.87 18.41 -22.91
C GLU A 89 -8.92 18.41 -21.71
N ALA A 90 -8.30 17.26 -21.43
CA ALA A 90 -7.32 17.12 -20.37
C ALA A 90 -6.13 18.06 -20.56
N GLU A 91 -5.60 18.12 -21.78
CA GLU A 91 -4.48 18.99 -22.11
C GLU A 91 -4.82 20.47 -21.88
N LEU A 92 -5.97 20.93 -22.35
CA LEU A 92 -6.43 22.31 -22.16
C LEU A 92 -6.59 22.65 -20.68
N VAL A 93 -7.27 21.81 -19.90
CA VAL A 93 -7.49 22.06 -18.47
C VAL A 93 -6.16 22.12 -17.70
N TRP A 94 -5.24 21.20 -18.01
CA TRP A 94 -3.91 21.19 -17.41
C TRP A 94 -3.11 22.45 -17.74
N PHE A 95 -3.11 22.84 -19.02
CA PHE A 95 -2.43 24.07 -19.43
C PHE A 95 -3.03 25.30 -18.75
N ASP A 96 -4.36 25.46 -18.76
CA ASP A 96 -5.04 26.63 -18.20
C ASP A 96 -4.82 26.75 -16.69
N LEU A 97 -4.84 25.64 -15.96
CA LEU A 97 -4.45 25.60 -14.55
C LEU A 97 -3.02 26.10 -14.36
N GLY A 98 -2.07 25.54 -15.10
CA GLY A 98 -0.66 25.93 -15.02
C GLY A 98 -0.40 27.38 -15.41
N ALA A 99 -1.12 27.90 -16.42
CA ALA A 99 -1.05 29.29 -16.84
C ALA A 99 -1.59 30.25 -15.77
N ARG A 100 -2.68 29.89 -15.07
CA ARG A 100 -3.16 30.66 -13.91
C ARG A 100 -2.12 30.71 -12.79
N TRP A 101 -1.41 29.61 -12.53
CA TRP A 101 -0.29 29.60 -11.60
C TRP A 101 0.88 30.44 -12.08
N LEU A 102 1.18 30.44 -13.37
CA LEU A 102 2.24 31.25 -13.95
C LEU A 102 1.97 32.74 -13.74
N ALA A 103 0.71 33.16 -13.89
CA ALA A 103 0.28 34.53 -13.65
C ALA A 103 0.46 34.96 -12.18
N GLN A 104 0.35 34.02 -11.23
CA GLN A 104 0.38 34.30 -9.78
C GLN A 104 1.78 34.12 -9.16
N HIS A 105 2.48 33.03 -9.50
CA HIS A 105 3.76 32.66 -8.90
C HIS A 105 4.56 31.68 -9.79
N VAL A 106 5.64 32.18 -10.41
CA VAL A 106 6.46 31.45 -11.40
C VAL A 106 7.02 30.12 -10.85
N ASP A 107 7.54 30.10 -9.63
CA ASP A 107 8.09 28.87 -9.05
C ASP A 107 7.01 27.81 -8.77
N SER A 108 5.77 28.23 -8.47
CA SER A 108 4.64 27.32 -8.32
C SER A 108 4.26 26.70 -9.67
N ALA A 109 4.20 27.51 -10.73
CA ALA A 109 3.98 27.00 -12.08
C ALA A 109 5.09 26.03 -12.53
N ALA A 110 6.35 26.34 -12.19
CA ALA A 110 7.47 25.45 -12.46
C ALA A 110 7.37 24.12 -11.69
N ALA A 111 6.85 24.12 -10.46
CA ALA A 111 6.58 22.87 -9.74
C ALA A 111 5.44 22.07 -10.40
N TYR A 112 4.38 22.74 -10.84
CA TYR A 112 3.23 22.13 -11.52
C TYR A 112 3.62 21.45 -12.84
N PHE A 113 4.22 22.21 -13.77
CA PHE A 113 4.53 21.71 -15.12
C PHE A 113 5.65 20.67 -15.16
N ARG A 114 6.44 20.53 -14.09
CA ARG A 114 7.52 19.51 -14.00
C ARG A 114 7.07 18.23 -13.33
N LEU A 115 5.93 18.23 -12.64
CA LEU A 115 5.39 16.98 -12.09
C LEU A 115 4.88 16.11 -13.24
N PRO A 116 5.10 14.78 -13.18
CA PRO A 116 4.57 13.86 -14.18
C PRO A 116 3.05 14.02 -14.29
N VAL A 117 2.57 14.32 -15.50
CA VAL A 117 1.17 14.72 -15.70
C VAL A 117 0.19 13.60 -15.35
N LEU A 118 0.52 12.35 -15.66
CA LEU A 118 -0.32 11.21 -15.28
C LEU A 118 -0.44 11.07 -13.76
N THR A 119 0.62 11.42 -13.02
CA THR A 119 0.56 11.49 -11.56
C THR A 119 -0.34 12.62 -11.10
N LEU A 120 -0.38 13.78 -11.76
CA LEU A 120 -1.29 14.85 -11.37
C LEU A 120 -2.77 14.47 -11.58
N PHE A 121 -3.10 13.87 -12.73
CA PHE A 121 -4.46 13.46 -13.05
C PHE A 121 -4.94 12.29 -12.17
N GLY A 122 -4.07 11.32 -11.87
CA GLY A 122 -4.46 10.11 -11.16
C GLY A 122 -5.53 9.31 -11.92
N SER A 123 -6.26 8.46 -11.21
CA SER A 123 -7.34 7.63 -11.80
C SER A 123 -8.60 8.41 -12.17
N GLU A 124 -8.81 9.58 -11.57
CA GLU A 124 -10.02 10.40 -11.76
C GLU A 124 -9.91 11.44 -12.88
N GLY A 125 -8.79 11.45 -13.62
CA GLY A 125 -8.62 12.30 -14.78
C GLY A 125 -8.72 13.80 -14.45
N VAL A 126 -9.48 14.54 -15.27
CA VAL A 126 -9.64 16.00 -15.15
C VAL A 126 -10.23 16.39 -13.80
N ALA A 127 -11.25 15.67 -13.33
CA ALA A 127 -11.88 15.92 -12.04
C ALA A 127 -10.88 15.74 -10.90
N GLY A 128 -10.04 14.70 -10.97
CA GLY A 128 -8.98 14.44 -10.01
C GLY A 128 -7.94 15.56 -9.95
N LEU A 129 -7.52 16.08 -11.11
CA LEU A 129 -6.62 17.23 -11.18
C LEU A 129 -7.25 18.48 -10.54
N GLN A 130 -8.49 18.81 -10.89
CA GLN A 130 -9.16 19.99 -10.38
C GLN A 130 -9.35 19.92 -8.86
N ALA A 131 -9.82 18.79 -8.35
CA ALA A 131 -9.98 18.56 -6.91
C ALA A 131 -8.65 18.63 -6.15
N LEU A 132 -7.57 18.06 -6.71
CA LEU A 132 -6.23 18.16 -6.13
C LEU A 132 -5.75 19.61 -6.05
N MET A 133 -6.07 20.44 -7.04
CA MET A 133 -5.59 21.83 -7.14
C MET A 133 -6.45 22.84 -6.37
N ALA A 134 -7.72 22.55 -6.11
CA ALA A 134 -8.65 23.48 -5.47
C ALA A 134 -8.15 24.02 -4.10
N PRO A 135 -7.59 23.19 -3.18
CA PRO A 135 -7.08 23.71 -1.91
C PRO A 135 -5.83 24.59 -2.07
N ALA A 136 -5.03 24.36 -3.12
CA ALA A 136 -3.77 25.05 -3.31
C ALA A 136 -3.95 26.56 -3.56
N GLU A 137 -5.02 26.96 -4.24
CA GLU A 137 -5.31 28.37 -4.52
C GLU A 137 -5.50 29.18 -3.22
N ALA A 138 -6.20 28.62 -2.23
CA ALA A 138 -6.37 29.22 -0.92
C ALA A 138 -5.05 29.25 -0.14
N LEU A 139 -4.25 28.19 -0.21
CA LEU A 139 -2.97 28.07 0.50
C LEU A 139 -1.88 29.02 -0.04
N LEU A 140 -1.97 29.40 -1.32
CA LEU A 140 -1.06 30.39 -1.90
C LEU A 140 -1.21 31.75 -1.21
N GLN A 141 -2.42 32.14 -0.83
CA GLN A 141 -2.66 33.38 -0.06
C GLN A 141 -1.93 33.34 1.29
N GLY A 142 -1.84 32.14 1.89
CA GLY A 142 -1.02 31.85 3.08
C GLY A 142 0.49 31.76 2.81
N ARG A 143 0.96 32.08 1.59
CA ARG A 143 2.35 32.02 1.13
C ARG A 143 2.98 30.63 1.19
N LEU A 144 2.18 29.58 1.00
CA LEU A 144 2.67 28.23 0.74
C LEU A 144 2.89 28.03 -0.76
N GLY A 145 4.12 27.67 -1.16
CA GLY A 145 4.42 27.36 -2.55
C GLY A 145 3.78 26.04 -2.98
N LEU A 146 3.33 25.97 -4.23
CA LEU A 146 2.64 24.80 -4.77
C LEU A 146 3.49 23.52 -4.72
N GLY A 147 4.82 23.65 -4.86
CA GLY A 147 5.73 22.50 -4.75
C GLY A 147 5.67 21.81 -3.39
N THR A 148 5.59 22.58 -2.29
CA THR A 148 5.46 22.02 -0.94
C THR A 148 4.11 21.32 -0.76
N TYR A 149 3.04 21.93 -1.26
CA TYR A 149 1.70 21.34 -1.19
C TYR A 149 1.61 20.03 -1.98
N LEU A 150 2.05 20.02 -3.25
CA LEU A 150 1.90 18.86 -4.13
C LEU A 150 2.70 17.63 -3.66
N GLN A 151 3.83 17.83 -2.96
CA GLN A 151 4.59 16.73 -2.36
C GLN A 151 3.75 15.92 -1.37
N GLY A 152 3.06 16.58 -0.44
CA GLY A 152 2.16 15.92 0.50
C GLY A 152 0.85 15.49 -0.15
N ALA A 153 0.23 16.36 -0.94
CA ALA A 153 -1.11 16.12 -1.51
C ALA A 153 -1.19 14.86 -2.36
N LEU A 154 -0.14 14.56 -3.14
CA LEU A 154 -0.09 13.32 -3.93
C LEU A 154 -0.03 12.07 -3.06
N ARG A 155 0.70 12.11 -1.93
CA ARG A 155 0.75 11.02 -0.95
C ARG A 155 -0.59 10.87 -0.23
N VAL A 156 -1.16 11.97 0.24
CA VAL A 156 -2.47 11.97 0.90
C VAL A 156 -3.55 11.45 -0.03
N ARG A 157 -3.55 11.83 -1.32
CA ARG A 157 -4.50 11.28 -2.29
C ARG A 157 -4.35 9.78 -2.47
N ALA A 158 -3.12 9.27 -2.51
CA ALA A 158 -2.86 7.85 -2.65
C ALA A 158 -3.36 7.04 -1.45
N LEU A 159 -3.33 7.63 -0.25
CA LEU A 159 -3.74 6.97 1.00
C LEU A 159 -5.23 7.17 1.34
N CYS A 160 -5.74 8.38 1.15
CA CYS A 160 -7.03 8.84 1.67
C CYS A 160 -8.00 9.31 0.58
N GLY A 161 -7.61 9.27 -0.70
CA GLY A 161 -8.41 9.80 -1.80
C GLY A 161 -8.50 11.34 -1.80
N LEU A 162 -9.31 11.89 -2.71
CA LEU A 162 -9.45 13.33 -2.90
C LEU A 162 -10.16 14.02 -1.73
N GLU A 163 -11.14 13.35 -1.10
CA GLU A 163 -11.81 13.86 0.10
C GLU A 163 -10.80 14.05 1.24
N GLY A 164 -9.92 13.07 1.44
CA GLY A 164 -8.84 13.16 2.42
C GLY A 164 -7.87 14.31 2.14
N VAL A 165 -7.55 14.60 0.86
CA VAL A 165 -6.74 15.78 0.50
C VAL A 165 -7.42 17.07 0.92
N ALA A 166 -8.72 17.22 0.66
CA ALA A 166 -9.46 18.42 1.02
C ALA A 166 -9.47 18.64 2.54
N GLU A 167 -9.69 17.59 3.31
CA GLU A 167 -9.71 17.67 4.78
C GLU A 167 -8.32 17.96 5.37
N TRP A 168 -7.29 17.25 4.89
CA TRP A 168 -5.90 17.46 5.26
C TRP A 168 -5.41 18.87 4.92
N ALA A 169 -5.77 19.39 3.75
CA ALA A 169 -5.40 20.73 3.33
C ALA A 169 -6.10 21.81 4.17
N ARG A 170 -7.39 21.62 4.49
CA ARG A 170 -8.14 22.52 5.37
C ARG A 170 -7.51 22.59 6.77
N ARG A 171 -7.20 21.44 7.38
CA ARG A 171 -6.51 21.42 8.68
C ARG A 171 -5.11 22.01 8.61
N GLY A 172 -4.38 21.72 7.53
CA GLY A 172 -3.06 22.30 7.28
C GLY A 172 -3.07 23.81 7.13
N ALA A 173 -4.14 24.40 6.60
CA ALA A 173 -4.30 25.85 6.51
C ALA A 173 -4.34 26.50 7.90
N ASP A 174 -5.06 25.90 8.85
CA ASP A 174 -5.11 26.37 10.25
C ASP A 174 -3.73 26.28 10.90
N VAL A 175 -3.01 25.17 10.67
CA VAL A 175 -1.65 24.97 11.20
C VAL A 175 -0.67 25.98 10.60
N LEU A 176 -0.77 26.25 9.30
CA LEU A 176 0.05 27.25 8.60
C LEU A 176 -0.22 28.67 9.12
N ALA A 177 -1.49 29.01 9.36
CA ALA A 177 -1.89 30.29 9.94
C ALA A 177 -1.35 30.47 11.37
N ALA A 178 -1.29 29.39 12.16
CA ALA A 178 -0.70 29.41 13.51
C ALA A 178 0.83 29.50 13.51
N GLY A 179 1.51 28.98 12.48
CA GLY A 179 2.96 29.09 12.35
C GLY A 179 3.52 28.54 11.05
N ARG A 180 4.29 29.37 10.33
CA ARG A 180 4.81 29.04 9.00
C ARG A 180 5.61 27.74 8.96
N VAL A 181 6.61 27.60 9.84
CA VAL A 181 7.51 26.42 9.85
C VAL A 181 6.73 25.14 10.14
N ARG A 182 5.77 25.21 11.08
CA ARG A 182 4.90 24.07 11.43
C ARG A 182 3.97 23.70 10.27
N GLY A 183 3.39 24.70 9.59
CA GLY A 183 2.57 24.48 8.41
C GLY A 183 3.35 23.87 7.24
N GLU A 184 4.56 24.36 6.96
CA GLU A 184 5.40 23.75 5.93
C GLU A 184 5.74 22.28 6.26
N ALA A 185 6.07 21.98 7.53
CA ALA A 185 6.30 20.60 7.98
C ALA A 185 5.03 19.71 7.87
N TRP A 186 3.83 20.28 8.12
CA TRP A 186 2.56 19.59 7.90
C TRP A 186 2.39 19.19 6.44
N PHE A 187 2.59 20.13 5.51
CA PHE A 187 2.40 19.88 4.08
C PHE A 187 3.47 18.95 3.48
N ARG A 188 4.64 18.83 4.12
CA ARG A 188 5.66 17.82 3.78
C ARG A 188 5.43 16.46 4.45
N LEU A 189 4.42 16.33 5.32
CA LEU A 189 4.18 15.15 6.16
C LEU A 189 5.36 14.80 7.07
N GLU A 190 6.10 15.81 7.51
CA GLU A 190 7.28 15.66 8.37
C GLU A 190 6.93 15.71 9.86
N SER A 191 5.80 16.31 10.22
CA SER A 191 5.35 16.42 11.62
C SER A 191 4.54 15.20 12.08
N ASP A 192 4.70 14.82 13.35
CA ASP A 192 3.90 13.77 13.97
C ASP A 192 2.41 14.13 13.97
N GLU A 193 2.08 15.41 14.13
CA GLU A 193 0.70 15.91 14.04
C GLU A 193 0.06 15.60 12.67
N ALA A 194 0.80 15.80 11.57
CA ALA A 194 0.30 15.49 10.24
C ALA A 194 0.11 13.98 10.05
N ARG A 195 1.05 13.16 10.53
CA ARG A 195 0.96 11.70 10.45
C ARG A 195 -0.22 11.15 11.26
N SER A 196 -0.39 11.61 12.50
CA SER A 196 -1.52 11.24 13.35
C SER A 196 -2.85 11.65 12.71
N PHE A 197 -2.93 12.86 12.14
CA PHE A 197 -4.13 13.29 11.44
C PHE A 197 -4.44 12.43 10.21
N LEU A 198 -3.42 11.99 9.46
CA LEU A 198 -3.64 11.06 8.35
C LEU A 198 -4.28 9.76 8.82
N LEU A 199 -3.87 9.20 9.96
CA LEU A 199 -4.50 8.02 10.55
C LEU A 199 -5.96 8.30 10.97
N GLU A 200 -6.33 9.54 11.31
CA GLU A 200 -7.70 9.96 11.66
C GLU A 200 -8.63 10.10 10.45
N ILE A 201 -8.10 10.43 9.28
CA ILE A 201 -8.88 10.58 8.05
C ILE A 201 -8.73 9.40 7.08
N LEU A 202 -7.86 8.44 7.39
CA LEU A 202 -7.65 7.27 6.55
C LEU A 202 -8.97 6.48 6.41
N PRO A 203 -9.40 6.15 5.18
CA PRO A 203 -10.63 5.43 4.94
C PRO A 203 -10.52 3.98 5.39
N GLY A 204 -11.62 3.44 5.91
CA GLY A 204 -11.75 2.04 6.30
C GLY A 204 -12.34 1.88 7.70
N PHE A 205 -12.22 0.68 8.24
CA PHE A 205 -12.80 0.27 9.51
C PHE A 205 -11.82 0.47 10.68
N ARG A 206 -12.22 1.28 11.65
CA ARG A 206 -11.42 1.59 12.85
C ARG A 206 -11.63 0.54 13.93
N LEU A 207 -10.76 -0.47 13.98
CA LEU A 207 -10.85 -1.55 14.96
C LEU A 207 -10.74 -1.04 16.41
N GLY A 208 -9.94 0.01 16.62
CA GLY A 208 -9.77 0.68 17.91
C GLY A 208 -11.08 1.04 18.63
N VAL A 209 -12.09 1.52 17.89
CA VAL A 209 -13.39 1.94 18.42
C VAL A 209 -14.23 0.73 18.88
N HIS A 210 -13.93 -0.45 18.35
CA HIS A 210 -14.71 -1.67 18.53
C HIS A 210 -13.95 -2.77 19.29
N LYS A 211 -12.77 -2.49 19.85
CA LYS A 211 -11.89 -3.47 20.53
C LYS A 211 -12.65 -4.39 21.50
N ARG A 212 -13.51 -3.81 22.34
CA ARG A 212 -14.29 -4.58 23.33
C ARG A 212 -15.23 -5.61 22.68
N LEU A 213 -15.87 -5.27 21.57
CA LEU A 213 -16.76 -6.20 20.86
C LEU A 213 -15.95 -7.36 20.27
N PHE A 214 -14.84 -7.06 19.61
CA PHE A 214 -13.97 -8.09 19.03
C PHE A 214 -13.40 -9.04 20.09
N LEU A 215 -13.01 -8.53 21.26
CA LEU A 215 -12.57 -9.36 22.39
C LEU A 215 -13.67 -10.27 22.91
N LEU A 216 -14.88 -9.74 23.12
CA LEU A 216 -16.00 -10.55 23.59
C LEU A 216 -16.34 -11.67 22.61
N LEU A 217 -16.29 -11.38 21.31
CA LEU A 217 -16.53 -12.38 20.27
C LEU A 217 -15.41 -13.43 20.24
N LEU A 218 -14.14 -13.02 20.25
CA LEU A 218 -13.01 -13.95 20.29
C LEU A 218 -13.06 -14.84 21.53
N GLN A 219 -13.36 -14.27 22.70
CA GLN A 219 -13.51 -15.00 23.95
C GLN A 219 -14.67 -16.00 23.90
N ALA A 220 -15.80 -15.64 23.29
CA ALA A 220 -16.94 -16.54 23.16
C ALA A 220 -16.60 -17.80 22.35
N TRP A 221 -15.77 -17.68 21.31
CA TRP A 221 -15.41 -18.81 20.44
C TRP A 221 -14.19 -19.59 20.92
N THR A 222 -13.20 -18.93 21.51
CA THR A 222 -11.89 -19.54 21.82
C THR A 222 -11.58 -19.64 23.31
N GLY A 223 -12.40 -19.01 24.15
CA GLY A 223 -12.11 -18.83 25.58
C GLY A 223 -10.99 -17.82 25.89
N LEU A 224 -10.28 -17.31 24.88
CA LEU A 224 -9.17 -16.39 25.07
C LEU A 224 -9.61 -14.94 25.23
N HIS A 225 -8.88 -14.19 26.05
CA HIS A 225 -9.05 -12.75 26.20
C HIS A 225 -7.68 -12.05 26.17
N PRO A 226 -6.95 -12.11 25.03
CA PRO A 226 -5.66 -11.46 24.90
C PRO A 226 -5.83 -9.94 24.90
N PRO A 227 -4.83 -9.15 25.35
CA PRO A 227 -4.86 -7.70 25.16
C PRO A 227 -4.91 -7.33 23.66
N LEU A 228 -5.68 -6.31 23.30
CA LEU A 228 -5.66 -5.67 21.97
C LEU A 228 -4.88 -4.36 22.02
N GLU A 229 -3.65 -4.39 21.52
CA GLU A 229 -2.72 -3.27 21.50
C GLU A 229 -2.70 -2.60 20.13
N ASP A 230 -2.34 -1.31 20.08
CA ASP A 230 -2.16 -0.62 18.80
C ASP A 230 -0.85 -1.07 18.17
N GLY A 231 -0.90 -1.51 16.91
CA GLY A 231 0.27 -1.92 16.14
C GLY A 231 1.01 -0.73 15.53
N GLU A 232 2.25 -0.96 15.09
CA GLU A 232 3.10 0.03 14.43
C GLU A 232 2.78 0.20 12.92
N TRP A 233 1.65 -0.34 12.46
CA TRP A 233 1.28 -0.30 11.05
C TRP A 233 1.08 1.15 10.58
N SER A 234 1.62 1.44 9.40
CA SER A 234 1.39 2.69 8.68
C SER A 234 0.94 2.40 7.26
N ALA A 235 0.18 3.30 6.66
CA ALA A 235 -0.34 3.11 5.32
C ALA A 235 0.76 3.08 4.23
N GLU A 236 1.96 3.60 4.53
CA GLU A 236 3.14 3.46 3.66
C GLU A 236 3.80 2.07 3.76
N GLY A 237 3.57 1.34 4.85
CA GLY A 237 4.14 0.01 5.13
C GLY A 237 3.42 -1.14 4.43
N GLY A 238 2.42 -0.86 3.62
CA GLY A 238 1.65 -1.85 2.85
C GLY A 238 0.37 -2.28 3.56
N ARG A 239 -0.07 -3.52 3.30
CA ARG A 239 -1.36 -4.03 3.78
C ARG A 239 -1.44 -4.06 5.30
N ALA A 240 -2.61 -3.73 5.84
CA ALA A 240 -2.93 -3.79 7.26
C ALA A 240 -3.09 -5.25 7.73
N PHE A 241 -2.43 -5.61 8.82
CA PHE A 241 -2.50 -6.93 9.44
C PHE A 241 -2.80 -6.83 10.93
N VAL A 242 -3.52 -7.82 11.45
CA VAL A 242 -3.50 -8.10 12.90
C VAL A 242 -2.35 -9.06 13.15
N GLU A 243 -1.40 -8.62 13.97
CA GLU A 243 -0.19 -9.36 14.32
C GLU A 243 -0.27 -9.85 15.77
N THR A 244 0.61 -10.76 16.15
CA THR A 244 0.73 -11.20 17.55
C THR A 244 2.17 -11.47 17.91
N ASP A 245 2.48 -11.25 19.19
CA ASP A 245 3.73 -11.68 19.82
C ASP A 245 3.51 -12.95 20.67
N GLY A 246 2.42 -13.69 20.46
CA GLY A 246 2.08 -14.86 21.28
C GLY A 246 1.36 -14.53 22.59
N ARG A 247 1.17 -13.24 22.96
CA ARG A 247 0.44 -12.83 24.17
C ARG A 247 -0.64 -11.79 23.87
N SER A 248 -0.29 -10.79 23.09
CA SER A 248 -1.16 -9.69 22.69
C SER A 248 -1.47 -9.77 21.20
N LEU A 249 -2.59 -9.18 20.81
CA LEU A 249 -2.95 -8.94 19.42
C LEU A 249 -2.70 -7.46 19.10
N PHE A 250 -1.85 -7.19 18.11
CA PHE A 250 -1.53 -5.84 17.64
C PHE A 250 -2.40 -5.50 16.44
N VAL A 251 -3.25 -4.50 16.57
CA VAL A 251 -4.22 -4.12 15.54
C VAL A 251 -3.76 -2.88 14.78
N PRO A 252 -3.96 -2.83 13.45
CA PRO A 252 -3.64 -1.66 12.68
C PRO A 252 -4.65 -0.54 12.97
N ALA A 253 -4.27 0.71 12.70
CA ALA A 253 -5.15 1.86 12.91
C ALA A 253 -6.47 1.73 12.13
N VAL A 254 -6.41 1.17 10.92
CA VAL A 254 -7.55 0.98 10.03
C VAL A 254 -7.41 -0.34 9.29
N MET A 255 -8.53 -1.07 9.16
CA MET A 255 -8.69 -2.25 8.30
C MET A 255 -9.52 -1.89 7.06
N PRO A 256 -9.42 -2.65 5.95
CA PRO A 256 -10.19 -2.36 4.74
C PRO A 256 -11.71 -2.29 4.97
N ASP A 257 -12.25 -3.22 5.77
CA ASP A 257 -13.65 -3.24 6.19
C ASP A 257 -13.83 -4.02 7.51
N GLY A 258 -15.05 -4.02 8.03
CA GLY A 258 -15.38 -4.68 9.31
C GLY A 258 -15.39 -6.21 9.25
N GLU A 259 -15.66 -6.81 8.08
CA GLU A 259 -15.63 -8.27 7.89
C GLU A 259 -14.18 -8.77 7.90
N GLU A 260 -13.29 -8.10 7.18
CA GLU A 260 -11.86 -8.42 7.19
C GLU A 260 -11.25 -8.19 8.58
N ALA A 261 -11.63 -7.10 9.27
CA ALA A 261 -11.22 -6.84 10.65
C ALA A 261 -11.62 -8.00 11.59
N LEU A 262 -12.84 -8.51 11.45
CA LEU A 262 -13.34 -9.62 12.24
C LEU A 262 -12.58 -10.92 11.97
N LEU A 263 -12.43 -11.27 10.70
CA LEU A 263 -11.70 -12.47 10.29
C LEU A 263 -10.23 -12.41 10.74
N ALA A 264 -9.61 -11.23 10.71
CA ALA A 264 -8.24 -11.03 11.17
C ALA A 264 -8.09 -11.26 12.67
N VAL A 265 -8.97 -10.68 13.49
CA VAL A 265 -8.92 -10.91 14.94
C VAL A 265 -9.14 -12.39 15.27
N TYR A 266 -10.08 -13.04 14.59
CA TYR A 266 -10.34 -14.46 14.83
C TYR A 266 -9.17 -15.35 14.42
N HIS A 267 -8.63 -15.15 13.22
CA HIS A 267 -7.52 -15.96 12.71
C HIS A 267 -6.28 -15.78 13.59
N THR A 268 -5.83 -14.54 13.83
CA THR A 268 -4.65 -14.28 14.65
C THR A 268 -4.85 -14.74 16.10
N GLY A 269 -6.06 -14.56 16.66
CA GLY A 269 -6.40 -15.09 17.98
C GLY A 269 -6.45 -16.62 18.03
N ALA A 270 -6.88 -17.28 16.95
CA ALA A 270 -6.91 -18.73 16.83
C ALA A 270 -5.51 -19.34 16.84
N HIS A 271 -4.48 -18.65 16.33
CA HIS A 271 -3.10 -19.11 16.50
C HIS A 271 -2.71 -19.23 17.98
N LEU A 272 -3.15 -18.29 18.83
CA LEU A 272 -2.96 -18.36 20.28
C LEU A 272 -3.75 -19.53 20.88
N ALA A 273 -5.03 -19.68 20.48
CA ALA A 273 -5.95 -20.67 21.06
C ALA A 273 -5.54 -22.11 20.73
N PHE A 274 -5.00 -22.32 19.52
CA PHE A 274 -4.68 -23.63 18.97
C PHE A 274 -3.18 -23.90 18.93
N GLY A 275 -2.44 -23.28 19.86
CA GLY A 275 -1.11 -23.73 20.26
C GLY A 275 0.04 -23.43 19.29
N SER A 276 -0.11 -22.45 18.39
CA SER A 276 0.95 -22.11 17.41
C SER A 276 2.22 -21.58 18.08
N TYR A 277 2.09 -20.99 19.26
CA TYR A 277 3.18 -20.37 20.01
C TYR A 277 3.52 -21.09 21.32
N GLU A 278 3.05 -22.33 21.50
CA GLU A 278 3.39 -23.13 22.69
C GLU A 278 4.89 -23.45 22.71
N GLU A 279 5.53 -23.22 23.86
CA GLU A 279 6.98 -23.41 24.05
C GLU A 279 7.43 -24.82 23.62
N GLY A 280 6.66 -25.85 24.00
CA GLY A 280 6.94 -27.23 23.65
C GLY A 280 6.88 -27.49 22.14
N ALA A 281 5.93 -26.85 21.44
CA ALA A 281 5.77 -26.97 20.00
C ALA A 281 6.88 -26.22 19.25
N ILE A 282 7.23 -25.02 19.71
CA ILE A 282 8.38 -24.25 19.17
C ILE A 282 9.66 -25.08 19.31
N HIS A 283 9.95 -25.65 20.48
CA HIS A 283 11.13 -26.50 20.66
C HIS A 283 11.10 -27.74 19.75
N ALA A 284 9.92 -28.32 19.52
CA ALA A 284 9.76 -29.43 18.61
C ALA A 284 10.06 -29.04 17.15
N LEU A 285 9.62 -27.86 16.68
CA LEU A 285 9.94 -27.35 15.34
C LEU A 285 11.44 -27.28 15.09
N PHE A 286 12.21 -26.76 16.04
CA PHE A 286 13.67 -26.70 15.93
C PHE A 286 14.28 -28.12 15.91
N ARG A 287 13.75 -29.05 16.71
CA ARG A 287 14.21 -30.45 16.70
C ARG A 287 13.95 -31.16 15.36
N GLU A 288 12.88 -30.83 14.64
CA GLU A 288 12.62 -31.40 13.31
C GLU A 288 13.76 -31.11 12.32
N LEU A 289 14.48 -30.00 12.53
CA LEU A 289 15.65 -29.61 11.73
C LEU A 289 16.97 -30.06 12.34
N GLY A 290 16.93 -30.89 13.39
CA GLY A 290 18.13 -31.34 14.10
C GLY A 290 18.85 -30.22 14.86
N MET A 291 18.19 -29.09 15.13
CA MET A 291 18.76 -27.97 15.85
C MET A 291 18.14 -27.79 17.23
N ALA A 292 18.93 -27.29 18.18
CA ALA A 292 18.39 -26.78 19.43
C ALA A 292 17.78 -25.41 19.20
N HIS A 293 16.71 -25.11 19.94
CA HIS A 293 16.16 -23.76 19.98
C HIS A 293 17.24 -22.78 20.48
N PRO A 294 17.47 -21.63 19.83
CA PRO A 294 18.44 -20.63 20.30
C PRO A 294 18.03 -20.09 21.68
N PRO A 295 18.95 -19.52 22.47
CA PRO A 295 18.55 -18.83 23.69
C PRO A 295 17.54 -17.72 23.38
N LEU A 296 16.58 -17.51 24.29
CA LEU A 296 15.64 -16.40 24.18
C LEU A 296 16.38 -15.07 24.14
N ASP A 297 15.78 -14.06 23.50
CA ASP A 297 16.35 -12.72 23.50
C ASP A 297 16.31 -12.06 24.90
N ALA A 298 16.83 -10.84 25.01
CA ALA A 298 16.86 -10.11 26.29
C ALA A 298 15.46 -9.89 26.90
N GLU A 299 14.42 -9.98 26.08
CA GLU A 299 13.01 -9.83 26.47
C GLU A 299 12.30 -11.19 26.64
N GLN A 300 13.03 -12.31 26.59
CA GLN A 300 12.47 -13.67 26.69
C GLN A 300 11.58 -14.08 25.50
N ARG A 301 11.88 -13.58 24.29
CA ARG A 301 11.17 -13.91 23.05
C ARG A 301 11.94 -14.87 22.16
N VAL A 302 11.19 -15.57 21.32
CA VAL A 302 11.64 -16.44 20.25
C VAL A 302 11.57 -15.72 18.91
N THR A 303 12.59 -15.91 18.08
CA THR A 303 12.52 -15.59 16.66
C THR A 303 12.46 -16.85 15.82
N TRP A 304 11.55 -16.87 14.85
CA TRP A 304 11.39 -17.96 13.88
C TRP A 304 12.45 -17.93 12.77
N ARG A 305 13.20 -16.83 12.65
CA ARG A 305 14.17 -16.61 11.57
C ARG A 305 15.18 -17.75 11.38
N PRO A 306 15.72 -18.39 12.44
CA PRO A 306 16.66 -19.49 12.27
C PRO A 306 16.03 -20.74 11.64
N LEU A 307 14.72 -21.00 11.82
CA LEU A 307 14.02 -22.11 11.17
C LEU A 307 14.05 -21.97 9.65
N PHE A 308 13.94 -20.73 9.17
CA PHE A 308 13.87 -20.45 7.74
C PHE A 308 15.24 -20.15 7.10
N ALA A 309 16.26 -19.81 7.90
CA ALA A 309 17.60 -19.43 7.42
C ALA A 309 18.27 -20.50 6.54
N GLN A 310 18.01 -21.78 6.80
CA GLN A 310 18.57 -22.90 6.04
C GLN A 310 18.13 -22.93 4.56
N PHE A 311 17.01 -22.30 4.21
CA PHE A 311 16.50 -22.24 2.84
C PHE A 311 17.18 -21.13 2.00
N GLY A 312 18.11 -20.38 2.60
CA GLY A 312 18.95 -19.42 1.91
C GLY A 312 18.15 -18.37 1.14
N GLN A 313 18.33 -18.33 -0.19
CA GLN A 313 17.63 -17.37 -1.06
C GLN A 313 16.15 -17.69 -1.25
N ASP A 314 15.73 -18.94 -0.95
CA ASP A 314 14.35 -19.39 -1.12
C ASP A 314 13.56 -19.39 0.21
N LEU A 315 14.12 -18.71 1.22
CA LEU A 315 13.56 -18.57 2.56
C LEU A 315 12.09 -18.11 2.53
N LEU A 316 11.77 -17.13 1.68
CA LEU A 316 10.43 -16.57 1.66
C LEU A 316 9.41 -17.54 1.06
N ARG A 317 9.79 -18.29 0.04
CA ARG A 317 8.94 -19.34 -0.55
C ARG A 317 8.61 -20.41 0.49
N PHE A 318 9.62 -20.90 1.21
CA PHE A 318 9.37 -21.88 2.26
C PHE A 318 8.50 -21.30 3.38
N GLN A 319 8.76 -20.08 3.83
CA GLN A 319 7.93 -19.41 4.84
C GLN A 319 6.46 -19.33 4.37
N MET A 320 6.20 -18.96 3.12
CA MET A 320 4.84 -18.90 2.58
C MET A 320 4.16 -20.28 2.53
N ILE A 321 4.89 -21.34 2.15
CA ILE A 321 4.35 -22.71 2.14
C ILE A 321 4.02 -23.18 3.56
N PHE A 322 4.88 -22.84 4.52
CA PHE A 322 4.64 -23.13 5.92
C PHE A 322 3.40 -22.37 6.44
N ASP A 323 3.28 -21.08 6.12
CA ASP A 323 2.10 -20.29 6.48
C ASP A 323 0.82 -20.89 5.88
N LEU A 324 0.82 -21.33 4.61
CA LEU A 324 -0.34 -22.00 4.00
C LEU A 324 -0.80 -23.23 4.79
N CYS A 325 0.14 -24.07 5.22
CA CYS A 325 -0.15 -25.29 5.97
C CYS A 325 -0.64 -24.96 7.38
N GLU A 326 0.00 -24.02 8.05
CA GLU A 326 -0.37 -23.61 9.41
C GLU A 326 -1.71 -22.89 9.45
N ASP A 327 -1.98 -22.00 8.49
CA ASP A 327 -3.26 -21.34 8.35
C ASP A 327 -4.39 -22.36 8.11
N LEU A 328 -4.15 -23.39 7.29
CA LEU A 328 -5.15 -24.45 7.07
C LEU A 328 -5.50 -25.17 8.37
N ARG A 329 -4.49 -25.53 9.17
CA ARG A 329 -4.67 -26.17 10.48
C ARG A 329 -5.49 -25.28 11.41
N VAL A 330 -5.09 -24.01 11.53
CA VAL A 330 -5.75 -23.04 12.42
C VAL A 330 -7.17 -22.75 11.98
N ASP A 331 -7.40 -22.56 10.69
CA ASP A 331 -8.73 -22.32 10.14
C ASP A 331 -9.65 -23.52 10.31
N ALA A 332 -9.14 -24.75 10.16
CA ALA A 332 -9.92 -25.97 10.41
C ALA A 332 -10.25 -26.17 11.89
N CYS A 333 -9.38 -25.75 12.81
CA CYS A 333 -9.70 -25.68 14.24
C CYS A 333 -10.78 -24.64 14.52
N LEU A 334 -10.61 -23.43 13.99
CA LEU A 334 -11.54 -22.34 14.20
C LEU A 334 -12.93 -22.62 13.60
N ASP A 335 -13.02 -23.25 12.43
CA ASP A 335 -14.29 -23.58 11.78
C ASP A 335 -15.10 -24.64 12.55
N ARG A 336 -14.44 -25.49 13.35
CA ARG A 336 -15.12 -26.44 14.24
C ARG A 336 -15.74 -25.74 15.44
N GLU A 337 -15.04 -24.78 16.04
CA GLU A 337 -15.55 -23.98 17.16
C GLU A 337 -16.57 -22.93 16.69
N MET A 338 -16.35 -22.35 15.51
CA MET A 338 -17.16 -21.32 14.89
C MET A 338 -17.65 -21.77 13.50
N PRO A 339 -18.73 -22.57 13.43
CA PRO A 339 -19.26 -23.06 12.16
C PRO A 339 -19.55 -21.94 11.17
N GLY A 340 -18.97 -22.06 9.98
CA GLY A 340 -19.14 -21.09 8.89
C GLY A 340 -18.07 -20.01 8.83
N TYR A 341 -17.05 -20.06 9.68
CA TYR A 341 -15.86 -19.21 9.58
C TYR A 341 -15.20 -19.33 8.20
N VAL A 342 -14.89 -20.55 7.72
CA VAL A 342 -14.23 -20.72 6.41
C VAL A 342 -15.14 -20.29 5.27
N ALA A 343 -16.45 -20.48 5.41
CA ALA A 343 -17.42 -20.01 4.41
C ALA A 343 -17.44 -18.47 4.28
N ARG A 344 -17.17 -17.73 5.36
CA ARG A 344 -17.03 -16.27 5.33
C ARG A 344 -15.70 -15.85 4.71
N LEU A 345 -14.61 -16.50 5.12
CA LEU A 345 -13.27 -16.26 4.58
C LEU A 345 -13.22 -16.47 3.05
N LEU A 346 -13.73 -17.60 2.56
CA LEU A 346 -13.80 -17.88 1.12
C LEU A 346 -14.61 -16.82 0.35
N ARG A 347 -15.74 -16.40 0.91
CA ARG A 347 -16.60 -15.38 0.29
C ARG A 347 -15.87 -14.05 0.18
N LEU A 348 -15.20 -13.63 1.24
CA LEU A 348 -14.43 -12.39 1.24
C LEU A 348 -13.24 -12.47 0.28
N ALA A 349 -12.52 -13.59 0.26
CA ALA A 349 -11.42 -13.83 -0.67
C ALA A 349 -11.88 -13.72 -2.13
N GLN A 350 -12.98 -14.39 -2.48
CA GLN A 350 -13.56 -14.33 -3.82
C GLN A 350 -13.99 -12.91 -4.22
N GLN A 351 -14.47 -12.10 -3.27
CA GLN A 351 -14.85 -10.71 -3.52
C GLN A 351 -13.65 -9.78 -3.73
N ARG A 352 -12.53 -10.01 -3.03
CA ARG A 352 -11.32 -9.19 -3.14
C ARG A 352 -10.54 -9.42 -4.43
N GLY A 353 -10.73 -10.58 -5.05
CA GLY A 353 -10.10 -10.94 -6.32
C GLY A 353 -8.64 -11.36 -6.15
N ARG A 354 -8.13 -12.06 -7.16
CA ARG A 354 -6.77 -12.58 -7.17
C ARG A 354 -5.73 -11.45 -7.35
N PRO A 355 -4.69 -11.38 -6.51
CA PRO A 355 -3.55 -10.48 -6.72
C PRO A 355 -2.83 -10.73 -8.06
N ALA A 356 -2.18 -9.69 -8.59
CA ALA A 356 -1.30 -9.83 -9.77
C ALA A 356 0.04 -10.49 -9.39
N GLY A 357 0.75 -11.03 -10.39
CA GLY A 357 2.09 -11.59 -10.23
C GLY A 357 2.13 -12.88 -9.39
N GLU A 358 3.32 -13.14 -8.82
CA GLU A 358 3.63 -14.38 -8.09
C GLU A 358 2.86 -14.53 -6.77
N ALA A 359 2.51 -13.40 -6.12
CA ALA A 359 1.66 -13.41 -4.93
C ALA A 359 0.29 -14.08 -5.19
N GLY A 360 -0.23 -13.95 -6.41
CA GLY A 360 -1.47 -14.59 -6.82
C GLY A 360 -1.43 -16.12 -6.77
N SER A 361 -0.26 -16.75 -6.98
CA SER A 361 -0.12 -18.21 -6.94
C SER A 361 -0.32 -18.76 -5.53
N TYR A 362 0.20 -18.06 -4.51
CA TYR A 362 -0.01 -18.40 -3.11
C TYR A 362 -1.45 -18.13 -2.66
N TYR A 363 -2.03 -17.03 -3.14
CA TYR A 363 -3.42 -16.70 -2.89
C TYR A 363 -4.37 -17.80 -3.42
N ASP A 364 -4.14 -18.25 -4.66
CA ASP A 364 -4.91 -19.33 -5.28
C ASP A 364 -4.72 -20.66 -4.54
N ALA A 365 -3.50 -20.97 -4.11
CA ALA A 365 -3.21 -22.16 -3.31
C ALA A 365 -3.99 -22.16 -1.99
N ALA A 366 -3.97 -21.03 -1.25
CA ALA A 366 -4.74 -20.88 -0.01
C ALA A 366 -6.25 -21.04 -0.25
N LEU A 367 -6.77 -20.38 -1.29
CA LEU A 367 -8.18 -20.45 -1.66
C LEU A 367 -8.57 -21.88 -2.06
N GLY A 368 -7.71 -22.58 -2.79
CA GLY A 368 -7.90 -23.97 -3.21
C GLY A 368 -7.94 -24.92 -2.02
N MET A 369 -6.99 -24.80 -1.08
CA MET A 369 -6.96 -25.61 0.14
C MET A 369 -8.24 -25.44 0.97
N LEU A 370 -8.69 -24.22 1.22
CA LEU A 370 -9.94 -23.98 1.96
C LEU A 370 -11.20 -24.47 1.20
N THR A 371 -11.19 -24.38 -0.13
CA THR A 371 -12.28 -24.88 -0.96
C THR A 371 -12.38 -26.41 -0.87
N GLN A 372 -11.24 -27.10 -0.96
CA GLN A 372 -11.14 -28.55 -0.81
C GLN A 372 -11.48 -29.00 0.61
N TYR A 373 -11.03 -28.26 1.63
CA TYR A 373 -11.38 -28.49 3.03
C TYR A 373 -12.90 -28.52 3.21
N ARG A 374 -13.60 -27.49 2.74
CA ARG A 374 -15.08 -27.44 2.83
C ARG A 374 -15.79 -28.53 2.04
N ALA A 375 -15.20 -28.96 0.93
CA ALA A 375 -15.75 -30.04 0.11
C ALA A 375 -15.44 -31.44 0.67
N GLY A 376 -14.57 -31.55 1.68
CA GLY A 376 -14.09 -32.83 2.20
C GLY A 376 -13.19 -33.58 1.20
N THR A 377 -12.47 -32.84 0.35
CA THR A 377 -11.66 -33.38 -0.75
C THR A 377 -10.19 -32.97 -0.67
N LEU A 378 -9.71 -32.61 0.53
CA LEU A 378 -8.28 -32.37 0.75
C LEU A 378 -7.48 -33.64 0.44
N PRO A 379 -6.32 -33.51 -0.21
CA PRO A 379 -5.31 -34.57 -0.25
C PRO A 379 -4.95 -35.05 1.17
N ASP A 380 -4.58 -36.33 1.31
CA ASP A 380 -4.39 -36.98 2.61
C ASP A 380 -3.42 -36.24 3.55
N ASP A 381 -2.33 -35.69 3.00
CA ASP A 381 -1.33 -34.92 3.76
C ASP A 381 -1.92 -33.63 4.36
N LEU A 382 -2.72 -32.89 3.59
CA LEU A 382 -3.40 -31.68 4.04
C LEU A 382 -4.63 -32.00 4.91
N ALA A 383 -5.33 -33.10 4.63
CA ALA A 383 -6.48 -33.55 5.42
C ALA A 383 -6.05 -33.87 6.86
N ALA A 384 -4.83 -34.39 7.04
CA ALA A 384 -4.25 -34.61 8.36
C ALA A 384 -4.13 -33.30 9.17
N LEU A 385 -3.85 -32.16 8.54
CA LEU A 385 -3.75 -30.86 9.23
C LEU A 385 -5.09 -30.38 9.78
N ALA A 386 -6.22 -30.82 9.22
CA ALA A 386 -7.55 -30.49 9.72
C ALA A 386 -7.96 -31.27 10.98
N HIS A 387 -7.16 -32.24 11.42
CA HIS A 387 -7.47 -33.08 12.57
C HIS A 387 -7.33 -32.31 13.91
N PRO A 388 -8.23 -32.54 14.90
CA PRO A 388 -8.21 -31.87 16.21
C PRO A 388 -6.89 -31.84 16.97
N HIS A 389 -6.04 -32.84 16.75
CA HIS A 389 -4.78 -33.02 17.48
C HIS A 389 -3.55 -32.60 16.67
N SER A 390 -3.76 -32.06 15.47
CA SER A 390 -2.67 -31.59 14.64
C SER A 390 -2.07 -30.33 15.24
N SER A 391 -0.74 -30.30 15.25
CA SER A 391 0.07 -29.23 15.82
C SER A 391 0.78 -28.45 14.73
N ILE A 392 1.35 -27.31 15.09
CA ILE A 392 2.21 -26.53 14.17
C ILE A 392 3.43 -27.33 13.67
N VAL A 393 3.87 -28.34 14.42
CA VAL A 393 4.93 -29.27 13.99
C VAL A 393 4.48 -30.10 12.80
N ASP A 394 3.21 -30.51 12.77
CA ASP A 394 2.64 -31.26 11.66
C ASP A 394 2.50 -30.36 10.42
N SER A 395 2.07 -29.10 10.60
CA SER A 395 2.09 -28.08 9.54
C SER A 395 3.49 -27.92 8.94
N PHE A 396 4.52 -27.90 9.78
CA PHE A 396 5.90 -27.76 9.35
C PHE A 396 6.42 -28.97 8.57
N ARG A 397 6.08 -30.20 9.01
CA ARG A 397 6.44 -31.43 8.31
C ARG A 397 5.77 -31.52 6.94
N VAL A 398 4.49 -31.18 6.85
CA VAL A 398 3.78 -31.12 5.56
C VAL A 398 4.39 -30.04 4.67
N ALA A 399 4.71 -28.87 5.21
CA ALA A 399 5.38 -27.81 4.46
C ALA A 399 6.76 -28.25 3.91
N LEU A 400 7.56 -28.97 4.70
CA LEU A 400 8.84 -29.54 4.27
C LEU A 400 8.67 -30.53 3.11
N ALA A 401 7.69 -31.44 3.20
CA ALA A 401 7.41 -32.40 2.13
C ALA A 401 6.96 -31.66 0.86
N ARG A 402 6.00 -30.74 0.98
CA ARG A 402 5.46 -30.00 -0.16
C ARG A 402 6.45 -29.02 -0.78
N TYR A 403 7.39 -28.48 -0.01
CA TYR A 403 8.43 -27.59 -0.53
C TYR A 403 9.25 -28.24 -1.66
N GLY A 404 9.51 -29.55 -1.57
CA GLY A 404 10.21 -30.30 -2.61
C GLY A 404 9.37 -30.64 -3.85
N GLU A 405 8.04 -30.57 -3.74
CA GLU A 405 7.10 -31.06 -4.76
C GLU A 405 6.30 -29.95 -5.44
N THR A 406 6.18 -28.79 -4.80
CA THR A 406 5.37 -27.67 -5.28
C THR A 406 6.08 -26.84 -6.33
N ASP A 407 5.30 -26.40 -7.32
CA ASP A 407 5.65 -25.43 -8.36
C ASP A 407 5.42 -23.97 -7.94
N LEU A 408 5.08 -23.72 -6.67
CA LEU A 408 4.92 -22.35 -6.16
C LEU A 408 6.19 -21.53 -6.42
N PRO A 409 6.06 -20.29 -6.91
CA PRO A 409 7.18 -19.44 -7.31
C PRO A 409 7.92 -18.85 -6.12
N SER A 410 9.19 -18.47 -6.27
CA SER A 410 9.84 -17.59 -5.28
C SER A 410 9.15 -16.22 -5.26
N LEU A 411 9.12 -15.58 -4.09
CA LEU A 411 8.39 -14.33 -3.86
C LEU A 411 9.34 -13.26 -3.32
N ASP A 412 9.15 -12.01 -3.75
CA ASP A 412 9.86 -10.87 -3.18
C ASP A 412 9.17 -10.36 -1.90
N LEU A 413 9.94 -9.75 -1.00
CA LEU A 413 9.41 -9.24 0.26
C LEU A 413 8.31 -8.19 0.05
N ALA A 414 8.39 -7.40 -1.02
CA ALA A 414 7.39 -6.39 -1.37
C ALA A 414 6.03 -7.01 -1.73
N ASP A 415 6.03 -8.21 -2.31
CA ASP A 415 4.82 -8.88 -2.78
C ASP A 415 4.21 -9.81 -1.72
N ARG A 416 4.97 -10.15 -0.68
CA ARG A 416 4.55 -11.04 0.41
C ARG A 416 3.19 -10.69 1.01
N ALA A 417 2.94 -9.41 1.28
CA ALA A 417 1.70 -8.99 1.92
C ALA A 417 0.45 -9.28 1.07
N HIS A 418 0.61 -9.33 -0.26
CA HIS A 418 -0.47 -9.59 -1.20
C HIS A 418 -0.78 -11.09 -1.35
N ALA A 419 0.12 -11.98 -0.92
CA ALA A 419 -0.06 -13.42 -1.04
C ALA A 419 -1.09 -14.01 -0.07
N TYR A 420 -1.38 -13.33 1.04
CA TYR A 420 -2.31 -13.81 2.07
C TYR A 420 -3.78 -13.55 1.71
N LEU A 421 -4.66 -14.46 2.12
CA LEU A 421 -6.11 -14.23 2.06
C LEU A 421 -6.53 -13.05 2.95
N PRO A 422 -7.73 -12.45 2.72
CA PRO A 422 -8.32 -11.44 3.62
C PRO A 422 -8.30 -11.86 5.08
N GLY A 423 -7.75 -11.00 5.95
CA GLY A 423 -7.64 -11.25 7.39
C GLY A 423 -6.48 -12.17 7.83
N ARG A 424 -5.77 -12.83 6.93
CA ARG A 424 -4.57 -13.59 7.30
C ARG A 424 -3.32 -12.71 7.32
N SER A 425 -2.33 -13.09 8.13
CA SER A 425 -1.06 -12.37 8.29
C SER A 425 0.11 -13.35 8.42
N PRO A 426 1.36 -12.90 8.24
CA PRO A 426 2.52 -13.78 8.44
C PRO A 426 2.61 -14.31 9.87
N ASN A 427 2.75 -15.63 10.04
CA ASN A 427 2.84 -16.27 11.36
C ASN A 427 4.08 -15.83 12.15
N ALA A 428 5.13 -15.42 11.44
CA ALA A 428 6.39 -14.95 12.00
C ALA A 428 6.60 -13.43 11.80
N ALA A 429 5.53 -12.63 11.91
CA ALA A 429 5.62 -11.17 11.76
C ALA A 429 6.41 -10.50 12.90
N ARG A 430 6.31 -11.03 14.14
CA ARG A 430 6.99 -10.51 15.34
C ARG A 430 7.78 -11.61 16.06
N PRO A 431 8.81 -11.25 16.85
CA PRO A 431 9.31 -12.14 17.88
C PRO A 431 8.18 -12.50 18.85
N VAL A 432 8.09 -13.77 19.23
CA VAL A 432 6.98 -14.29 20.02
C VAL A 432 7.41 -14.67 21.43
N TYR A 433 6.62 -14.34 22.43
CA TYR A 433 6.70 -14.88 23.77
C TYR A 433 6.09 -16.28 23.78
N PRO A 434 6.88 -17.33 24.05
CA PRO A 434 6.34 -18.68 24.15
C PRO A 434 5.23 -18.76 25.19
N THR A 435 4.14 -19.42 24.83
CA THR A 435 3.03 -19.68 25.75
C THR A 435 3.24 -21.02 26.44
N ARG A 436 2.79 -21.09 27.69
CA ARG A 436 2.63 -22.36 28.38
C ARG A 436 1.22 -22.86 28.09
N ARG A 437 1.09 -24.13 27.72
CA ARG A 437 -0.21 -24.76 27.45
C ARG A 437 -1.17 -24.49 28.61
N HIS A 438 -2.31 -23.85 28.33
CA HIS A 438 -3.39 -23.79 29.29
C HIS A 438 -3.97 -25.19 29.42
N LEU A 439 -3.67 -25.87 30.52
CA LEU A 439 -4.37 -27.10 30.88
C LEU A 439 -5.87 -26.74 31.01
N PRO A 440 -6.78 -27.58 30.51
CA PRO A 440 -8.21 -27.40 30.75
C PRO A 440 -8.47 -27.25 32.25
N ARG A 441 -9.37 -26.34 32.63
CA ARG A 441 -9.72 -26.06 34.04
C ARG A 441 -10.12 -27.31 34.84
N ASP A 442 -10.57 -28.37 34.16
CA ASP A 442 -10.99 -29.63 34.78
C ASP A 442 -9.82 -30.49 35.30
N GLU A 443 -8.58 -30.23 34.89
CA GLU A 443 -7.39 -30.95 35.41
C GLU A 443 -6.74 -30.26 36.62
N MET A 444 -7.18 -29.04 36.97
CA MET A 444 -6.66 -28.32 38.15
C MET A 444 -7.38 -28.65 39.46
N GLU A 445 -8.53 -29.33 39.43
CA GLU A 445 -9.28 -29.69 40.65
C GLU A 445 -8.93 -31.07 41.24
N LEU A 446 -7.98 -31.82 40.67
CA LEU A 446 -7.66 -33.19 41.15
C LEU A 446 -6.34 -33.34 41.93
N ASP A 447 -5.53 -32.29 42.08
CA ASP A 447 -4.30 -32.32 42.90
C ASP A 447 -4.45 -31.55 44.23
N GLY A 448 -5.68 -31.42 44.71
CA GLY A 448 -6.04 -30.68 45.91
C GLY A 448 -6.79 -31.49 46.96
N ASP A 449 -6.63 -32.81 47.02
CA ASP A 449 -7.09 -33.58 48.19
C ASP A 449 -6.26 -34.86 48.36
N GLY A 450 -5.41 -34.88 49.40
CA GLY A 450 -4.70 -36.10 49.80
C GLY A 450 -3.43 -35.90 50.62
N GLY A 451 -3.58 -35.66 51.93
CA GLY A 451 -2.54 -35.95 52.94
C GLY A 451 -2.30 -34.87 53.98
#